data_AF-A0A524PGJ5-F1
#
_entry.id   AF-A0A524PGJ5-F1
#
_cell.length_a   1.000
_cell.length_b   1.000
_cell.length_c   1.000
_cell.angle_alpha   90.00
_cell.angle_beta   90.00
_cell.angle_gamma   90.00
#
_symmetry.space_group_name_H-M   'P 1'
#
loop_
_entity.id
_entity.type
_entity.pdbx_description
1 polymer ?
#
loop_
_entity_poly.entity_id
_entity_poly.type
_entity_poly.pdbx_seq_one_letter_code
_entity_poly.pdbx_strand_id
1 'polypeptide(L)'
;MGPSAQIAGLPGKGEKIFGFYESAHGSAPDIAGQGIANPIATILSVALMLEYTYALVAEAKAINDAVAKVVRTSRTPDVMEDGKKRVSTTEMGDLIVAAL
;
A
#
# COMPACT_ATOMS: atom_id res chain seq x y z
N MET A 1 -10.16 -2.82 -1.13
CA MET A 1 -9.63 -2.81 -2.51
C MET A 1 -8.11 -2.86 -2.44
N GLY A 2 -7.45 -3.53 -3.39
CA GLY A 2 -6.00 -3.79 -3.35
C GLY A 2 -5.15 -2.87 -4.24
N PRO A 3 -3.84 -3.11 -4.32
CA PRO A 3 -2.97 -2.43 -5.29
C PRO A 3 -3.24 -2.92 -6.72
N SER A 4 -2.89 -2.11 -7.72
CA SER A 4 -2.88 -2.51 -9.14
C SER A 4 -1.61 -2.04 -9.85
N ALA A 5 -1.24 -2.77 -10.90
CA ALA A 5 -0.10 -2.46 -11.75
C ALA A 5 -0.41 -2.78 -13.22
N GLN A 6 0.03 -1.91 -14.11
CA GLN A 6 0.11 -2.14 -15.55
C GLN A 6 1.58 -2.14 -15.94
N ILE A 7 2.12 -3.29 -16.34
CA ILE A 7 3.55 -3.49 -16.59
C ILE A 7 3.82 -3.69 -18.09
N ALA A 8 4.90 -3.09 -18.59
CA ALA A 8 5.27 -3.14 -20.00
C ALA A 8 5.92 -4.47 -20.45
N GLY A 9 6.18 -5.39 -19.51
CA GLY A 9 6.81 -6.68 -19.77
C GLY A 9 6.90 -7.54 -18.52
N LEU A 10 7.41 -8.77 -18.67
CA LEU A 10 7.66 -9.68 -17.56
C LEU A 10 9.01 -9.38 -16.90
N PRO A 11 9.12 -9.33 -15.56
CA PRO A 11 10.37 -9.09 -14.84
C PRO A 11 11.49 -10.05 -15.28
N GLY A 12 12.49 -9.50 -15.97
CA GLY A 12 13.73 -10.17 -16.34
C GLY A 12 14.87 -9.81 -15.38
N LYS A 13 15.82 -10.73 -15.17
CA LYS A 13 16.91 -10.52 -14.22
C LYS A 13 17.82 -9.37 -14.69
N GLY A 14 17.79 -8.25 -13.97
CA GLY A 14 18.61 -7.07 -14.25
C GLY A 14 18.00 -6.06 -15.24
N GLU A 15 16.75 -6.27 -15.66
CA GLU A 15 16.04 -5.36 -16.56
C GLU A 15 15.08 -4.47 -15.79
N LYS A 16 15.10 -3.16 -16.07
CA LYS A 16 14.11 -2.22 -15.56
C LYS A 16 12.86 -2.29 -16.42
N ILE A 17 11.72 -2.53 -15.79
CA ILE A 17 10.42 -2.58 -16.48
C ILE A 17 9.61 -1.36 -16.12
N PHE A 18 9.21 -0.59 -17.12
CA PHE A 18 8.28 0.50 -16.90
C PHE A 18 6.90 -0.04 -16.53
N GLY A 19 6.28 0.57 -15.52
CA GLY A 19 4.94 0.24 -15.09
C GLY A 19 4.22 1.45 -14.53
N PHE A 20 2.90 1.42 -14.62
CA PHE A 20 2.00 2.34 -13.94
C PHE A 20 1.41 1.63 -12.72
N TYR A 21 1.52 2.26 -11.56
CA TYR A 21 1.16 1.69 -10.27
C TYR A 21 0.19 2.62 -9.57
N GLU A 22 -0.97 2.09 -9.17
CA GLU A 22 -2.03 2.89 -8.57
C GLU A 22 -2.80 2.05 -7.56
N SER A 23 -3.56 2.72 -6.69
CA SER A 23 -4.59 2.05 -5.91
C SER A 23 -5.76 1.66 -6.82
N ALA A 24 -6.34 0.46 -6.64
CA ALA A 24 -7.52 0.07 -7.42
C ALA A 24 -8.82 0.83 -7.04
N HIS A 25 -8.80 1.65 -5.98
CA HIS A 25 -9.94 2.47 -5.60
C HIS A 25 -9.99 3.79 -6.37
N GLY A 26 -11.19 4.35 -6.53
CA GLY A 26 -11.40 5.67 -7.16
C GLY A 26 -11.06 6.85 -6.23
N SER A 27 -11.53 8.04 -6.60
CA SER A 27 -11.18 9.31 -5.96
C SER A 27 -11.88 9.60 -4.61
N ALA A 28 -12.98 8.90 -4.30
CA ALA A 28 -13.75 9.05 -3.05
C ALA A 28 -13.96 10.53 -2.61
N PRO A 29 -14.62 11.36 -3.44
CA PRO A 29 -14.72 12.81 -3.24
C PRO A 29 -15.44 13.21 -1.96
N ASP A 30 -16.34 12.35 -1.45
CA ASP A 30 -17.09 12.52 -0.22
C ASP A 30 -16.22 12.54 1.05
N ILE A 31 -15.02 11.94 1.01
CA ILE A 31 -14.06 11.91 2.12
C ILE A 31 -12.76 12.67 1.83
N ALA A 32 -12.67 13.34 0.68
CA ALA A 32 -11.49 14.10 0.30
C ALA A 32 -11.18 15.20 1.34
N GLY A 33 -9.92 15.31 1.75
CA GLY A 33 -9.46 16.28 2.74
C GLY A 33 -9.80 15.96 4.20
N GLN A 34 -10.51 14.85 4.48
CA GLN A 34 -10.90 14.49 5.85
C GLN A 34 -9.85 13.64 6.60
N GLY A 35 -8.77 13.20 5.91
CA GLY A 35 -7.72 12.41 6.54
C GLY A 35 -8.16 11.01 7.00
N ILE A 36 -9.20 10.45 6.38
CA ILE A 36 -9.76 9.14 6.72
C ILE A 36 -9.68 8.11 5.59
N ALA A 37 -9.11 8.47 4.43
CA ALA A 37 -8.91 7.54 3.34
C ALA A 37 -7.88 6.46 3.75
N ASN A 38 -8.08 5.23 3.26
CA ASN A 38 -7.16 4.12 3.49
C ASN A 38 -5.93 4.22 2.57
N PRO A 39 -4.71 4.47 3.09
CA PRO A 39 -3.53 4.62 2.23
C PRO A 39 -2.94 3.27 1.79
N ILE A 40 -3.41 2.15 2.33
CA ILE A 40 -2.74 0.84 2.18
C ILE A 40 -2.64 0.41 0.72
N ALA A 41 -3.69 0.58 -0.08
CA ALA A 41 -3.67 0.17 -1.48
C ALA A 41 -2.55 0.91 -2.25
N THR A 42 -2.45 2.22 -2.10
CA THR A 42 -1.39 3.02 -2.72
C THR A 42 0.00 2.63 -2.23
N ILE A 43 0.17 2.38 -0.93
CA ILE A 43 1.44 1.92 -0.35
C ILE A 43 1.86 0.57 -0.94
N LEU A 44 0.92 -0.38 -1.06
CA LEU A 44 1.20 -1.68 -1.66
C LEU A 44 1.51 -1.57 -3.17
N SER A 45 0.97 -0.58 -3.86
CA SER A 45 1.35 -0.29 -5.25
C SER A 45 2.79 0.19 -5.37
N VAL A 46 3.32 0.89 -4.38
CA VAL A 46 4.75 1.20 -4.28
C VAL A 46 5.58 -0.08 -4.06
N ALA A 47 5.10 -1.04 -3.26
CA ALA A 47 5.77 -2.33 -3.12
C ALA A 47 5.83 -3.09 -4.46
N LEU A 48 4.74 -3.10 -5.24
CA LEU A 48 4.75 -3.64 -6.60
C LEU A 48 5.77 -2.91 -7.49
N MET A 49 5.87 -1.59 -7.41
CA MET A 49 6.85 -0.81 -8.17
C MET A 49 8.29 -1.21 -7.82
N LEU A 50 8.61 -1.35 -6.53
CA LEU A 50 9.94 -1.78 -6.08
C LEU A 50 10.28 -3.16 -6.65
N GLU A 51 9.34 -4.09 -6.59
CA GLU A 51 9.53 -5.46 -7.07
C GLU A 51 9.67 -5.52 -8.60
N TYR A 52 8.71 -4.97 -9.35
CA TYR A 52 8.62 -5.16 -10.80
C TYR A 52 9.48 -4.18 -11.60
N THR A 53 9.58 -2.91 -11.20
CA THR A 53 10.34 -1.90 -11.95
C THR A 53 11.81 -1.87 -11.54
N TYR A 54 12.09 -2.06 -10.25
CA TYR A 54 13.43 -1.89 -9.70
C TYR A 54 14.12 -3.19 -9.28
N ALA A 55 13.42 -4.34 -9.33
CA ALA A 55 13.92 -5.63 -8.85
C ALA A 55 14.37 -5.61 -7.36
N LEU A 56 13.79 -4.71 -6.58
CA LEU A 56 14.04 -4.52 -5.14
C LEU A 56 13.09 -5.39 -4.31
N VAL A 57 13.27 -6.71 -4.43
CA VAL A 57 12.37 -7.71 -3.82
C VAL A 57 12.41 -7.66 -2.29
N ALA A 58 13.57 -7.38 -1.69
CA ALA A 58 13.72 -7.32 -0.23
C ALA A 58 12.96 -6.13 0.36
N GLU A 59 13.04 -4.98 -0.29
CA GLU A 59 12.39 -3.74 0.09
C GLU A 59 10.86 -3.84 -0.12
N ALA A 60 10.43 -4.42 -1.25
CA ALA A 60 9.03 -4.72 -1.49
C ALA A 60 8.47 -5.65 -0.41
N LYS A 61 9.23 -6.69 -0.03
CA LYS A 61 8.85 -7.61 1.05
C LYS A 61 8.74 -6.89 2.40
N ALA A 62 9.69 -6.01 2.73
CA ALA A 62 9.66 -5.24 3.98
C ALA A 62 8.37 -4.41 4.11
N ILE A 63 7.95 -3.73 3.03
CA ILE A 63 6.68 -2.99 3.02
C ILE A 63 5.48 -3.92 3.21
N ASN A 64 5.43 -5.03 2.47
CA ASN A 64 4.33 -6.01 2.60
C ASN A 64 4.22 -6.57 4.03
N ASP A 65 5.34 -6.94 4.64
CA ASP A 65 5.40 -7.46 6.00
C ASP A 65 4.97 -6.40 7.03
N ALA A 66 5.42 -5.15 6.87
CA ALA A 66 5.04 -4.03 7.74
C ALA A 66 3.53 -3.76 7.68
N VAL A 67 2.95 -3.70 6.47
CA VAL A 67 1.49 -3.58 6.29
C VAL A 67 0.78 -4.75 6.96
N ALA A 68 1.21 -5.99 6.71
CA ALA A 68 0.62 -7.19 7.31
C ALA A 68 0.69 -7.17 8.84
N LYS A 69 1.72 -6.55 9.43
CA LYS A 69 1.86 -6.35 10.88
C LYS A 69 0.86 -5.35 11.42
N VAL A 70 0.76 -4.17 10.81
CA VAL A 70 -0.11 -3.08 11.29
C VAL A 70 -1.58 -3.44 11.19
N VAL A 71 -1.99 -4.13 10.12
CA VAL A 71 -3.37 -4.61 9.96
C VAL A 71 -3.74 -5.74 10.93
N ARG A 72 -2.86 -6.17 11.84
CA ARG A 72 -3.31 -7.04 12.95
C ARG A 72 -3.94 -6.24 14.09
N THR A 73 -3.69 -4.94 14.19
CA THR A 73 -4.10 -4.11 15.34
C THR A 73 -4.89 -2.87 14.95
N SER A 74 -4.71 -2.35 13.73
CA SER A 74 -5.25 -1.05 13.32
C SER A 74 -6.04 -1.13 12.01
N ARG A 75 -7.06 -0.28 11.85
CA ARG A 75 -7.93 -0.16 10.68
C ARG A 75 -8.29 1.29 10.38
N THR A 76 -8.40 1.63 9.10
CA THR A 76 -9.07 2.86 8.64
C THR A 76 -10.59 2.62 8.55
N PRO A 77 -11.41 3.69 8.49
CA PRO A 77 -12.87 3.60 8.62
C PRO A 77 -13.57 2.67 7.63
N ASP A 78 -13.06 2.55 6.41
CA ASP A 78 -13.58 1.72 5.31
C ASP A 78 -13.52 0.21 5.57
N VAL A 79 -12.61 -0.24 6.45
CA VAL A 79 -12.34 -1.66 6.71
C VAL A 79 -12.39 -1.99 8.21
N MET A 80 -13.09 -1.19 9.01
CA MET A 80 -13.15 -1.38 10.47
C MET A 80 -13.66 -2.78 10.86
N GLU A 81 -13.02 -3.33 11.88
CA GLU A 81 -13.35 -4.62 12.48
C GLU A 81 -13.36 -4.48 14.01
N ASP A 82 -14.20 -5.27 14.68
CA ASP A 82 -14.29 -5.27 16.14
C ASP A 82 -12.93 -5.62 16.78
N GLY A 83 -12.60 -4.93 17.87
CA GLY A 83 -11.34 -5.12 18.59
C GLY A 83 -10.10 -4.55 17.90
N LYS A 84 -10.23 -3.82 16.78
CA LYS A 84 -9.14 -3.08 16.14
C LYS A 84 -9.19 -1.58 16.46
N LYS A 85 -8.02 -0.95 16.54
CA LYS A 85 -7.91 0.50 16.71
C LYS A 85 -8.27 1.20 15.39
N ARG A 86 -9.27 2.09 15.43
CA ARG A 86 -9.54 3.02 14.34
C ARG A 86 -8.42 4.07 14.25
N VAL A 87 -7.88 4.30 13.06
CA VAL A 87 -6.81 5.28 12.80
C VAL A 87 -7.12 6.13 11.56
N SER A 88 -6.52 7.32 11.51
CA SER A 88 -6.51 8.22 10.35
C SER A 88 -5.55 7.74 9.25
N THR A 89 -5.59 8.40 8.09
CA THR A 89 -4.66 8.17 6.97
C THR A 89 -3.21 8.33 7.40
N THR A 90 -2.89 9.43 8.10
CA THR A 90 -1.54 9.72 8.56
C THR A 90 -1.07 8.71 9.59
N GLU A 91 -1.89 8.42 10.60
CA GLU A 91 -1.55 7.43 11.63
C GLU A 91 -1.33 6.03 11.03
N MET A 92 -2.10 5.64 10.01
CA MET A 92 -1.87 4.36 9.31
C MET A 92 -0.49 4.36 8.63
N GLY A 93 -0.12 5.45 7.95
CA GLY A 93 1.21 5.61 7.35
C GLY A 93 2.34 5.55 8.39
N ASP A 94 2.21 6.29 9.49
CA ASP A 94 3.20 6.31 10.57
C ASP A 94 3.39 4.93 11.20
N LEU A 95 2.31 4.19 11.43
CA LEU A 95 2.36 2.83 11.97
C LEU A 95 3.07 1.88 11.01
N ILE A 96 2.85 2.01 9.69
CA ILE A 96 3.53 1.19 8.68
C ILE A 96 5.03 1.51 8.67
N VAL A 97 5.42 2.78 8.71
CA VAL A 97 6.83 3.18 8.80
C VAL A 97 7.49 2.63 10.06
N ALA A 98 6.82 2.71 11.21
CA ALA A 98 7.32 2.16 12.48
C ALA A 98 7.38 0.62 12.50
N ALA A 99 6.80 -0.06 11.52
CA ALA A 99 6.75 -1.51 11.40
C ALA A 99 7.73 -2.11 10.40
N LEU A 100 8.47 -1.27 9.65
CA LEU A 100 9.61 -1.67 8.80
C LEU A 100 10.78 -2.15 9.66
#